data_AF-A0A949CIB7-F1
#
_entry.id   AF-A0A949CIB7-F1
#
_cell.length_a   1.000
_cell.length_b   1.000
_cell.length_c   1.000
_cell.angle_alpha   90.00
_cell.angle_beta   90.00
_cell.angle_gamma   90.00
#
_symmetry.space_group_name_H-M   'P 1'
#
loop_
_entity.id
_entity.type
_entity.pdbx_description
1 polymer ?
#
loop_
_entity_poly.entity_id
_entity_poly.type
_entity_poly.pdbx_seq_one_letter_code
_entity_poly.pdbx_strand_id
1 'polypeptide(L)' 'MVDKNLSDEDLIAAITKAPKLLERPIVINVNKARIGRPSENILDLL' A
#
# COMPACT_ATOMS: atom_id res chain seq x y z
N MET A 1 14.37 -13.51 -6.89
CA MET A 1 14.89 -12.32 -7.60
C MET A 1 13.66 -11.53 -8.03
N VAL A 2 13.44 -10.33 -7.50
CA VAL A 2 12.28 -9.52 -7.90
C VAL A 2 12.71 -8.68 -9.09
N ASP A 3 12.17 -9.00 -10.26
CA ASP A 3 12.40 -8.26 -11.50
C ASP A 3 12.05 -6.78 -11.30
N LYS A 4 13.08 -5.93 -11.11
CA LYS A 4 12.96 -4.47 -10.89
C LYS A 4 12.53 -3.68 -12.13
N ASN A 5 11.98 -4.36 -13.15
CA ASN A 5 11.57 -3.77 -14.43
C ASN A 5 10.05 -3.63 -14.59
N LEU A 6 9.24 -3.94 -13.57
CA LEU A 6 7.81 -3.62 -13.63
C LEU A 6 7.64 -2.10 -13.54
N SER A 7 6.89 -1.53 -14.48
CA SER A 7 6.47 -0.14 -14.38
C SER A 7 5.43 0.02 -13.27
N ASP A 8 5.29 1.23 -12.74
CA ASP A 8 4.25 1.53 -11.75
C ASP A 8 2.85 1.15 -12.27
N GLU A 9 2.60 1.32 -13.57
CA GLU A 9 1.36 0.92 -14.23
C GLU A 9 1.10 -0.59 -14.16
N ASP A 10 2.13 -1.41 -14.38
CA ASP A 10 2.02 -2.87 -14.26
C ASP A 10 1.74 -3.29 -12.83
N LEU A 11 2.36 -2.60 -11.86
CA LEU A 11 2.16 -2.84 -10.44
C LEU A 11 0.73 -2.49 -10.02
N ILE A 12 0.22 -1.33 -10.46
CA ILE A 12 -1.16 -0.89 -10.21
C ILE A 12 -2.15 -1.85 -10.87
N ALA A 13 -1.89 -2.30 -12.10
CA ALA A 13 -2.73 -3.27 -12.79
C ALA A 13 -2.76 -4.62 -12.06
N ALA A 14 -1.62 -5.09 -11.54
CA ALA A 14 -1.53 -6.32 -10.76
C ALA A 14 -2.27 -6.21 -9.42
N ILE A 15 -2.11 -5.09 -8.70
CA ILE A 15 -2.83 -4.80 -7.45
C ILE A 15 -4.34 -4.72 -7.69
N THR A 16 -4.77 -4.08 -8.78
CA THR A 16 -6.20 -4.00 -9.16
C THR A 16 -6.78 -5.37 -9.45
N LYS A 17 -6.03 -6.24 -10.13
CA LYS A 17 -6.44 -7.63 -10.41
C LYS A 17 -6.44 -8.52 -9.16
N ALA A 18 -5.52 -8.27 -8.22
CA ALA A 18 -5.38 -9.03 -6.98
C ALA A 18 -5.19 -8.10 -5.78
N PRO A 19 -6.28 -7.53 -5.22
CA PRO A 19 -6.20 -6.56 -4.12
C PRO A 19 -5.52 -7.09 -2.84
N LYS A 20 -5.46 -8.41 -2.69
CA LYS A 20 -4.74 -9.09 -1.59
C LYS A 20 -3.22 -8.86 -1.61
N LEU A 21 -2.66 -8.39 -2.72
CA LEU A 21 -1.24 -8.08 -2.86
C LEU A 21 -0.85 -6.81 -2.10
N LEU A 22 -1.81 -5.91 -1.84
CA LEU A 22 -1.57 -4.74 -1.00
C LEU A 22 -1.50 -5.14 0.47
N GLU A 23 -0.50 -4.59 1.16
CA GLU A 23 -0.38 -4.69 2.61
C GLU A 23 -1.56 -4.01 3.32
N ARG A 24 -2.06 -4.65 4.38
CA ARG A 24 -3.21 -4.19 5.18
C ARG A 24 -2.88 -4.31 6.67
N PRO A 25 -3.41 -3.43 7.55
CA PRO A 25 -4.44 -2.42 7.30
C PRO A 25 -3.88 -1.13 6.67
N ILE A 26 -4.68 -0.50 5.81
CA ILE A 26 -4.40 0.84 5.28
C ILE A 26 -5.36 1.80 5.99
N VAL A 27 -4.83 2.81 6.65
CA VAL A 27 -5.61 3.85 7.34
C VAL A 27 -5.50 5.14 6.54
N ILE A 28 -6.63 5.85 6.39
CA ILE A 28 -6.75 7.07 5.59
C ILE A 28 -7.29 8.17 6.52
N ASN A 29 -6.60 9.31 6.59
CA ASN A 29 -7.05 10.50 7.31
C ASN A 29 -6.94 11.74 6.41
N VAL A 30 -8.10 12.26 5.96
CA VAL A 30 -8.29 13.43 5.08
C VAL A 30 -7.38 13.44 3.83
N ASN A 31 -6.11 13.83 3.97
CA ASN A 31 -5.12 13.94 2.89
C ASN A 31 -3.89 13.03 3.08
N LYS A 32 -3.91 12.11 4.05
CA LYS A 32 -2.81 11.20 4.35
C LYS A 32 -3.30 9.76 4.38
N ALA A 33 -2.43 8.82 3.97
CA ALA A 33 -2.67 7.39 4.12
C ALA A 33 -1.39 6.70 4.64
N ARG A 34 -1.55 5.72 5.54
CA ARG A 34 -0.45 4.92 6.10
C ARG A 34 -0.83 3.45 6.19
N ILE A 35 0.17 2.58 6.05
CA ILE A 35 0.04 1.15 6.33
C ILE A 35 0.25 0.96 7.83
N GLY A 36 -0.81 0.54 8.52
CA GLY A 36 -0.86 0.32 9.97
C GLY A 36 -0.21 -0.99 10.41
N ARG A 37 0.92 -1.35 9.79
CA ARG A 37 1.81 -2.43 10.24
C ARG A 37 3.22 -1.89 10.46
N PRO A 38 3.66 -1.71 11.72
CA PRO A 38 2.91 -1.90 12.97
C PRO A 38 1.76 -0.88 13.13
N SER A 39 0.79 -1.17 14.02
CA SER A 39 -0.37 -0.30 14.27
C SER A 39 0.02 1.10 14.78
N GLU A 40 1.23 1.25 15.32
CA GLU A 40 1.82 2.52 15.72
C GLU A 40 2.01 3.49 14.53
N ASN A 41 2.19 2.99 13.30
CA ASN A 41 2.32 3.83 12.11
C ASN A 41 1.06 4.69 11.83
N ILE A 42 -0.08 4.32 12.43
CA ILE A 42 -1.32 5.09 12.33
C ILE A 42 -1.21 6.41 13.12
N LEU A 43 -0.37 6.48 14.15
CA LEU A 43 -0.18 7.69 14.96
C LEU A 43 0.39 8.85 14.13
N ASP A 44 1.13 8.55 13.05
CA ASP A 44 1.65 9.54 12.11
C ASP A 44 0.56 10.20 11.23
N LEU A 45 -0.64 9.62 11.22
CA LEU A 45 -1.81 10.19 10.55
C LEU A 45 -2.58 11.21 11.40
N LEU A 46 -2.32 11.29 12.71
CA LEU A 46 -3.01 12.21 13.62
C LEU A 46 -2.55 13.66 13.45
#